data_AF-A0A8X7QA29-F1
#
_entry.id   AF-A0A8X7QA29-F1
#
_cell.length_a   1.000
_cell.length_b   1.000
_cell.length_c   1.000
_cell.angle_alpha   90.00
_cell.angle_beta   90.00
_cell.angle_gamma   90.00
#
_symmetry.space_group_name_H-M   'P 1'
#
loop_
_entity.id
_entity.type
_entity.pdbx_description
1 polymer ?
#
loop_
_entity_poly.entity_id
_entity_poly.type
_entity_poly.pdbx_seq_one_letter_code
_entity_poly.pdbx_strand_id
1 'polypeptide(L)'
;MASSSRNVKPQVFINFRGADLRRNFAPYLHDVLHRNGINAFIDNDLQVGENLTNLFEKIEESTVAVAILSSKYTESDWCLKELVKIKECVDRRTLWVIPVFYKLKTSTVKDLEGSFGFQLWELWRKENHCNRDDRILKWDAALQDVSGRKALRFLEDR
;
A
#
# COMPACT_ATOMS: atom_id res chain seq x y z
N MET A 1 19.80 6.48 -33.71
CA MET A 1 18.59 7.12 -33.16
C MET A 1 18.41 6.59 -31.75
N ALA A 2 18.61 7.44 -30.73
CA ALA A 2 18.36 7.03 -29.36
C ALA A 2 16.86 6.77 -29.21
N SER A 3 16.49 5.53 -28.89
CA SER A 3 15.13 5.20 -28.48
C SER A 3 14.83 6.02 -27.23
N SER A 4 14.06 7.10 -27.38
CA SER A 4 13.35 7.70 -26.25
C SER A 4 12.54 6.58 -25.61
N SER A 5 12.99 6.09 -24.46
CA SER A 5 12.12 5.31 -23.58
C SER A 5 10.94 6.23 -23.29
N ARG A 6 9.78 5.95 -23.87
CA ARG A 6 8.55 6.54 -23.36
C ARG A 6 8.51 6.10 -21.90
N ASN A 7 8.54 7.05 -20.96
CA ASN A 7 8.24 6.75 -19.57
C ASN A 7 6.80 6.24 -19.53
N VAL A 8 6.63 4.92 -19.62
CA VAL A 8 5.31 4.28 -19.59
C VAL A 8 4.82 4.40 -18.15
N LYS A 9 3.77 5.18 -17.97
CA LYS A 9 3.12 5.35 -16.67
C LYS A 9 2.64 4.00 -16.14
N PRO A 10 2.80 3.71 -14.84
CA PRO A 10 2.27 2.48 -14.27
C PRO A 10 0.75 2.44 -14.44
N GLN A 11 0.21 1.27 -14.72
CA GLN A 11 -1.23 1.04 -14.69
C GLN A 11 -1.67 0.59 -13.30
N VAL A 12 -0.83 -0.25 -12.66
CA VAL A 12 -1.08 -0.82 -11.32
C VAL A 12 0.02 -0.39 -10.35
N PHE A 13 -0.37 0.15 -9.20
CA PHE A 13 0.53 0.37 -8.05
C PHE A 13 0.36 -0.75 -7.03
N ILE A 14 1.42 -1.44 -6.64
CA ILE A 14 1.39 -2.51 -5.64
C ILE A 14 2.00 -1.98 -4.34
N ASN A 15 1.14 -1.78 -3.34
CA ASN A 15 1.47 -1.25 -2.03
C ASN A 15 1.43 -2.38 -1.00
N PHE A 16 2.52 -2.60 -0.26
CA PHE A 16 2.62 -3.69 0.69
C PHE A 16 3.77 -3.50 1.68
N ARG A 17 3.73 -4.27 2.78
CA ARG A 17 4.85 -4.36 3.73
C ARG A 17 5.09 -5.78 4.19
N GLY A 18 6.36 -6.12 4.38
CA GLY A 18 6.79 -7.36 5.03
C GLY A 18 7.77 -8.16 4.16
N ALA A 19 8.77 -8.76 4.82
CA ALA A 19 9.82 -9.51 4.13
C ALA A 19 9.29 -10.75 3.39
N ASP A 20 8.27 -11.43 3.93
CA ASP A 20 7.64 -12.60 3.29
C ASP A 20 6.99 -12.22 1.96
N LEU A 21 6.16 -11.17 1.96
CA LEU A 21 5.54 -10.62 0.76
C LEU A 21 6.59 -10.18 -0.27
N ARG A 22 7.69 -9.56 0.19
CA ARG A 22 8.77 -9.08 -0.68
C ARG A 22 9.56 -10.18 -1.36
N ARG A 23 9.70 -11.34 -0.73
CA ARG A 23 10.46 -12.48 -1.27
C ARG A 23 9.60 -13.39 -2.14
N ASN A 24 8.28 -13.38 -1.93
CA ASN A 24 7.38 -14.37 -2.50
C ASN A 24 6.26 -13.70 -3.32
N PHE A 25 5.20 -13.23 -2.65
CA PHE A 25 3.93 -12.87 -3.30
C PHE A 25 4.00 -11.62 -4.18
N ALA A 26 4.64 -10.54 -3.72
CA ALA A 26 4.65 -9.27 -4.46
C ALA A 26 5.46 -9.35 -5.77
N PRO A 27 6.68 -9.94 -5.81
CA PRO A 27 7.39 -10.18 -7.07
C PRO A 27 6.60 -11.09 -8.01
N TYR A 28 6.00 -12.16 -7.49
CA TYR A 28 5.20 -13.07 -8.31
C TYR A 28 3.99 -12.36 -8.95
N LEU A 29 3.25 -11.57 -8.17
CA LEU A 29 2.12 -10.79 -8.68
C LEU A 29 2.56 -9.82 -9.78
N HIS A 30 3.65 -9.09 -9.55
CA HIS A 30 4.21 -8.18 -10.53
C HIS A 30 4.62 -8.90 -11.82
N ASP A 31 5.33 -10.02 -11.72
CA ASP A 31 5.77 -10.80 -12.88
C ASP A 31 4.58 -11.32 -13.69
N VAL A 32 3.53 -11.79 -13.02
CA VAL A 32 2.30 -12.24 -13.70
C VAL A 32 1.61 -11.07 -14.41
N LEU A 33 1.49 -9.91 -13.77
CA LEU A 33 0.91 -8.71 -14.42
C LEU A 33 1.73 -8.31 -15.66
N HIS A 34 3.06 -8.27 -15.52
CA HIS A 34 3.96 -7.91 -16.61
C HIS A 34 3.88 -8.89 -17.79
N ARG A 35 3.86 -10.21 -17.52
CA ARG A 35 3.69 -11.25 -18.56
C ARG A 35 2.36 -11.15 -19.29
N ASN A 36 1.35 -10.54 -18.67
CA ASN A 36 0.05 -10.27 -19.28
C ASN A 36 -0.05 -8.85 -19.89
N GLY A 37 1.08 -8.15 -20.05
CA GLY A 37 1.14 -6.83 -20.67
C GLY A 37 0.60 -5.70 -19.79
N ILE A 38 0.44 -5.91 -18.48
CA ILE A 38 0.00 -4.89 -17.53
C ILE A 38 1.21 -4.28 -16.86
N ASN A 39 1.42 -2.98 -17.06
CA ASN A 39 2.52 -2.26 -16.43
C ASN A 39 2.24 -2.05 -14.93
N ALA A 40 3.01 -2.69 -14.07
CA ALA A 40 2.87 -2.60 -12.63
C ALA A 40 4.12 -1.97 -12.00
N PHE A 41 3.92 -1.16 -10.97
CA PHE A 41 4.98 -0.63 -10.12
C PHE A 41 4.86 -1.28 -8.74
N ILE A 42 5.98 -1.79 -8.21
CA ILE A 42 6.05 -2.36 -6.87
C ILE A 42 6.69 -1.34 -5.94
N ASP A 43 6.04 -1.01 -4.83
CA ASP A 43 6.69 -0.32 -3.72
C ASP A 43 7.77 -1.24 -3.09
N ASN A 44 9.01 -1.04 -3.50
CA ASN A 44 10.16 -1.65 -2.87
C ASN A 44 10.79 -0.62 -1.95
N ASP A 45 10.27 -0.49 -0.71
CA ASP A 45 10.83 0.26 0.45
C ASP A 45 12.38 0.18 0.64
N LEU A 46 13.10 -0.66 -0.13
CA LEU A 46 14.52 -0.98 -0.04
C LEU A 46 15.42 -0.24 -1.02
N GLN A 47 14.92 0.51 -2.00
CA GLN A 47 15.80 1.36 -2.82
C GLN A 47 15.93 2.75 -2.21
N VAL A 48 16.83 2.83 -1.22
CA VAL A 48 17.45 4.09 -0.78
C VAL A 48 18.04 4.77 -2.02
N GLY A 49 17.28 5.68 -2.63
CA GLY A 49 17.69 6.34 -3.87
C GLY A 49 16.54 6.91 -4.72
N GLU A 50 15.33 6.35 -4.66
CA GLU A 50 14.17 6.98 -5.31
C GLU A 50 13.56 8.05 -4.38
N ASN A 51 13.49 9.29 -4.86
CA ASN A 51 12.89 10.40 -4.12
C ASN A 51 11.43 10.08 -3.75
N LEU A 52 11.02 10.38 -2.52
CA LEU A 52 9.66 10.19 -1.99
C LEU A 52 8.57 10.77 -2.90
N THR A 53 8.87 11.87 -3.59
CA THR A 53 8.00 12.50 -4.59
C THR A 53 7.63 11.54 -5.73
N ASN A 54 8.56 10.69 -6.16
CA ASN A 54 8.36 9.76 -7.27
C ASN A 54 7.28 8.71 -6.95
N LEU A 55 7.25 8.20 -5.72
CA LEU A 55 6.27 7.17 -5.32
C LEU A 55 4.83 7.68 -5.28
N PHE A 56 4.59 8.87 -4.74
CA PHE A 56 3.25 9.47 -4.79
C PHE A 56 2.83 9.84 -6.21
N GLU A 57 3.76 10.28 -7.06
CA GLU A 57 3.51 10.45 -8.49
C GLU A 57 3.12 9.12 -9.15
N LYS A 58 3.79 8.01 -8.83
CA LYS A 58 3.40 6.68 -9.36
C LYS A 58 2.00 6.26 -8.93
N ILE A 59 1.57 6.59 -7.72
CA ILE A 59 0.19 6.36 -7.27
C ILE A 59 -0.79 7.21 -8.08
N GLU A 60 -0.50 8.50 -8.27
CA GLU A 60 -1.35 9.41 -9.04
C GLU A 60 -1.41 9.08 -10.54
N GLU A 61 -0.33 8.55 -11.10
CA GLU A 61 -0.25 8.10 -12.50
C GLU A 61 -0.96 6.76 -12.74
N SER A 62 -1.15 5.97 -11.68
CA SER A 62 -1.79 4.65 -11.77
C SER A 62 -3.31 4.75 -11.90
N THR A 63 -3.91 3.73 -12.51
CA THR A 63 -5.37 3.60 -12.61
C THR A 63 -5.95 2.59 -11.61
N VAL A 64 -5.10 1.67 -11.15
CA VAL A 64 -5.42 0.69 -10.10
C VAL A 64 -4.32 0.68 -9.04
N ALA A 65 -4.69 0.57 -7.77
CA ALA A 65 -3.81 0.21 -6.68
C ALA A 65 -4.22 -1.13 -6.07
N VAL A 66 -3.24 -1.97 -5.79
CA VAL A 66 -3.41 -3.22 -5.03
C VAL A 66 -2.78 -2.99 -3.66
N ALA A 67 -3.62 -2.86 -2.63
CA ALA A 67 -3.19 -2.65 -1.25
C ALA A 67 -3.14 -4.00 -0.52
N ILE A 68 -1.95 -4.56 -0.35
CA ILE A 68 -1.74 -5.87 0.28
C ILE A 68 -1.55 -5.68 1.79
N LEU A 69 -2.67 -5.80 2.51
CA LEU A 69 -2.77 -5.64 3.95
C LEU A 69 -2.25 -6.91 4.65
N SER A 70 -1.12 -6.78 5.36
CA SER A 70 -0.47 -7.85 6.11
C SER A 70 -0.34 -7.47 7.60
N SER A 71 0.03 -8.43 8.45
CA SER A 71 0.31 -8.14 9.88
C SER A 71 1.45 -7.15 10.10
N LYS A 72 2.28 -6.92 9.08
CA LYS A 72 3.45 -6.02 9.09
C LYS A 72 3.16 -4.66 8.47
N TYR A 73 1.96 -4.44 7.93
CA TYR A 73 1.58 -3.23 7.21
C TYR A 73 1.75 -1.96 8.05
N THR A 74 1.28 -1.99 9.30
CA THR A 74 1.34 -0.84 10.23
C THR A 74 2.69 -0.63 10.91
N GLU A 75 3.73 -1.40 10.54
CA GLU A 75 5.12 -1.15 10.96
C GLU A 75 5.81 -0.07 10.11
N SER A 76 5.21 0.35 8.99
CA SER A 76 5.80 1.29 8.04
C SER A 76 4.98 2.57 7.92
N ASP A 77 5.54 3.68 8.38
CA ASP A 77 4.96 5.02 8.17
C ASP A 77 4.82 5.31 6.67
N TRP A 78 5.75 4.79 5.87
CA TRP A 78 5.73 4.93 4.43
C TRP A 78 4.52 4.25 3.79
N CYS A 79 4.30 2.96 4.07
CA CYS A 79 3.14 2.23 3.52
C CYS A 79 1.81 2.88 3.94
N LEU A 80 1.73 3.47 5.14
CA LEU A 80 0.54 4.19 5.60
C LEU A 80 0.35 5.53 4.88
N LYS A 81 1.43 6.28 4.62
CA LYS A 81 1.38 7.50 3.80
C LYS A 81 0.92 7.20 2.37
N GLU A 82 1.40 6.11 1.78
CA GLU A 82 0.94 5.63 0.47
C GLU A 82 -0.55 5.24 0.51
N LEU A 83 -1.02 4.57 1.56
CA LEU A 83 -2.43 4.22 1.70
C LEU A 83 -3.33 5.45 1.77
N VAL A 84 -2.89 6.49 2.50
CA VAL A 84 -3.58 7.79 2.52
C VAL A 84 -3.62 8.39 1.11
N LYS A 85 -2.51 8.34 0.38
CA LYS A 85 -2.47 8.85 -1.00
C LYS A 85 -3.37 8.08 -1.95
N ILE A 86 -3.43 6.76 -1.82
CA ILE A 86 -4.35 5.90 -2.56
C ILE A 86 -5.79 6.32 -2.25
N LYS A 87 -6.14 6.49 -0.97
CA LYS A 87 -7.47 6.95 -0.55
C LYS A 87 -7.83 8.31 -1.18
N GLU A 88 -6.93 9.28 -1.17
CA GLU A 88 -7.14 10.59 -1.82
C GLU A 88 -7.44 10.46 -3.32
N CYS A 89 -6.70 9.61 -4.03
CA CYS A 89 -6.92 9.38 -5.47
C CYS A 89 -8.24 8.65 -5.74
N VAL A 90 -8.63 7.74 -4.84
CA VAL A 90 -9.93 7.06 -4.88
C VAL A 90 -11.08 8.04 -4.63
N ASP A 91 -10.97 8.93 -3.64
CA ASP A 91 -11.96 9.98 -3.36
C ASP A 91 -12.12 10.92 -4.56
N ARG A 92 -11.01 11.23 -5.25
CA ARG A 92 -10.98 11.99 -6.51
C ARG A 92 -11.43 11.20 -7.74
N ARG A 93 -11.74 9.91 -7.60
CA ARG A 93 -12.15 8.99 -8.67
C ARG A 93 -11.12 8.82 -9.80
N THR A 94 -9.83 9.02 -9.51
CA THR A 94 -8.75 8.82 -10.49
C THR A 94 -8.10 7.44 -10.38
N LEU A 95 -8.35 6.72 -9.29
CA LEU A 95 -7.72 5.43 -8.97
C LEU A 95 -8.76 4.46 -8.41
N TRP A 96 -8.71 3.20 -8.83
CA TRP A 96 -9.43 2.10 -8.19
C TRP A 96 -8.52 1.38 -7.21
N VAL A 97 -9.00 1.03 -6.02
CA VAL A 97 -8.21 0.24 -5.06
C VAL A 97 -8.81 -1.16 -4.87
N ILE A 98 -7.95 -2.16 -4.94
CA ILE A 98 -8.24 -3.57 -4.66
C ILE A 98 -7.50 -3.95 -3.37
N PRO A 99 -8.21 -4.14 -2.24
CA PRO A 99 -7.61 -4.62 -1.02
C PRO A 99 -7.32 -6.12 -1.13
N VAL A 100 -6.15 -6.53 -0.66
CA VAL A 100 -5.76 -7.93 -0.52
C VAL A 100 -5.40 -8.19 0.93
N PHE A 101 -6.20 -8.99 1.63
CA PHE A 101 -5.90 -9.40 3.00
C PHE A 101 -4.98 -10.61 2.97
N TYR A 102 -3.70 -10.41 3.31
CA TYR A 102 -2.67 -11.44 3.27
C TYR A 102 -2.38 -11.98 4.66
N LYS A 103 -2.79 -13.23 4.90
CA LYS A 103 -2.67 -13.95 6.18
C LYS A 103 -3.19 -13.12 7.38
N LEU A 104 -4.24 -12.34 7.12
CA LEU A 104 -4.78 -11.37 8.06
C LEU A 104 -6.31 -11.37 7.96
N LYS A 105 -7.00 -11.34 9.10
CA LYS A 105 -8.46 -11.20 9.12
C LYS A 105 -8.85 -9.78 8.76
N THR A 106 -10.02 -9.62 8.14
CA THR A 106 -10.56 -8.29 7.84
C THR A 106 -10.88 -7.49 9.10
N SER A 107 -11.36 -8.14 10.17
CA SER A 107 -11.62 -7.49 11.47
C SER A 107 -10.36 -6.89 12.06
N THR A 108 -9.21 -7.56 11.90
CA THR A 108 -7.94 -7.07 12.45
C THR A 108 -7.56 -5.70 11.89
N VAL A 109 -7.91 -5.41 10.63
CA VAL A 109 -7.70 -4.08 10.05
C VAL A 109 -8.80 -3.11 10.47
N LYS A 110 -10.07 -3.51 10.37
CA LYS A 110 -11.22 -2.65 10.65
C LYS A 110 -11.31 -2.22 12.12
N ASP A 111 -11.02 -3.13 13.03
CA ASP A 111 -11.14 -2.92 14.47
C ASP A 111 -9.76 -2.67 15.09
N LEU A 112 -8.71 -2.54 14.27
CA LEU A 112 -7.30 -2.35 14.68
C LEU A 112 -6.87 -3.34 15.77
N GLU A 113 -7.21 -4.62 15.60
CA GLU A 113 -7.03 -5.62 16.64
C GLU A 113 -5.56 -6.02 16.84
N GLY A 114 -5.22 -6.38 18.08
CA GLY A 114 -3.95 -7.05 18.42
C GLY A 114 -2.70 -6.27 18.00
N SER A 115 -1.72 -7.00 17.46
CA SER A 115 -0.43 -6.40 17.07
C SER A 115 -0.57 -5.37 15.94
N PHE A 116 -1.60 -5.47 15.10
CA PHE A 116 -1.81 -4.55 13.99
C PHE A 116 -2.07 -3.12 14.49
N GLY A 117 -3.04 -2.96 15.40
CA GLY A 117 -3.31 -1.67 16.03
C GLY A 117 -2.20 -1.19 16.96
N PHE A 118 -1.58 -2.10 17.72
CA PHE A 118 -0.46 -1.76 18.59
C PHE A 118 0.71 -1.12 17.82
N GLN A 119 1.08 -1.70 16.66
CA GLN A 119 2.16 -1.17 15.82
C GLN A 119 1.80 0.20 15.22
N LEU A 120 0.54 0.40 14.81
CA LEU A 120 0.06 1.70 14.33
C LEU A 120 0.22 2.79 15.41
N TRP A 121 -0.16 2.47 16.64
CA TRP A 121 -0.05 3.40 17.78
C TRP A 121 1.41 3.68 18.17
N GLU A 122 2.25 2.64 18.23
CA GLU A 122 3.69 2.78 18.49
C GLU A 122 4.38 3.65 17.43
N LEU A 123 4.01 3.45 16.16
CA LEU A 123 4.55 4.23 15.05
C LEU A 123 4.14 5.70 15.13
N TRP A 124 2.86 5.97 15.41
CA TRP A 124 2.38 7.33 15.63
C TRP A 124 3.12 8.04 16.78
N ARG A 125 3.39 7.34 17.88
CA ARG A 125 4.12 7.87 19.04
C ARG A 125 5.59 8.21 18.78
N LYS A 126 6.26 7.50 17.87
CA LYS A 126 7.72 7.65 17.67
C LYS A 126 8.12 8.95 17.01
N GLU A 127 7.23 9.60 16.27
CA GLU A 127 7.50 10.89 15.63
C GLU A 127 7.00 12.04 16.53
N ASN A 128 7.94 12.90 16.96
CA ASN A 128 7.78 13.95 17.97
C ASN A 128 6.43 14.69 17.93
N HIS A 129 5.74 14.67 19.08
CA HIS A 129 4.46 15.30 19.33
C HIS A 129 4.49 16.83 19.12
N CYS A 130 3.84 17.30 18.06
CA CYS A 130 3.21 18.61 18.07
C CYS A 130 1.71 18.42 18.28
N ASN A 131 1.06 19.35 19.01
CA ASN A 131 -0.37 19.28 19.42
C ASN A 131 -1.39 19.24 18.26
N ARG A 132 -0.97 18.99 17.01
CA ARG A 132 -1.78 18.99 15.80
C ARG A 132 -1.53 17.77 14.90
N ASP A 133 -0.95 16.70 15.43
CA ASP A 133 -0.67 15.51 14.63
C ASP A 133 -1.95 14.70 14.34
N ASP A 134 -2.51 14.92 13.16
CA ASP A 134 -3.72 14.27 12.65
C ASP A 134 -3.43 12.99 11.83
N ARG A 135 -2.17 12.52 11.78
CA ARG A 135 -1.77 11.39 10.95
C ARG A 135 -2.49 10.10 11.33
N ILE A 136 -2.63 9.83 12.62
CA ILE A 136 -3.35 8.62 13.08
C ILE A 136 -4.80 8.61 12.61
N LEU A 137 -5.45 9.78 12.56
CA LEU A 137 -6.81 9.92 12.05
C LEU A 137 -6.86 9.67 10.52
N LYS A 138 -5.88 10.18 9.79
CA LYS A 138 -5.76 9.94 8.34
C LYS A 138 -5.47 8.49 8.02
N TRP A 139 -4.57 7.85 8.77
CA TRP A 139 -4.22 6.44 8.63
C TRP A 139 -5.40 5.54 8.93
N ASP A 140 -6.10 5.77 10.05
CA ASP A 140 -7.32 5.03 10.38
C ASP A 140 -8.37 5.21 9.28
N ALA A 141 -8.66 6.45 8.86
CA ALA A 141 -9.63 6.70 7.78
C ALA A 141 -9.28 5.99 6.47
N ALA A 142 -7.99 5.91 6.12
CA ALA A 142 -7.54 5.18 4.93
C ALA A 142 -7.66 3.66 5.09
N LEU A 143 -7.31 3.11 6.27
CA LEU A 143 -7.49 1.69 6.58
C LEU A 143 -8.97 1.30 6.57
N GLN A 144 -9.85 2.11 7.14
CA GLN A 144 -11.30 1.88 7.14
C GLN A 144 -11.87 1.91 5.72
N ASP A 145 -11.54 2.94 4.92
CA ASP A 145 -12.05 3.06 3.55
C ASP A 145 -11.59 1.89 2.68
N VAL A 146 -10.29 1.58 2.69
CA VAL A 146 -9.74 0.51 1.85
C VAL A 146 -10.25 -0.85 2.32
N SER A 147 -10.26 -1.13 3.63
CA SER A 147 -10.76 -2.42 4.15
C SER A 147 -12.29 -2.60 4.01
N GLY A 148 -13.02 -1.51 3.81
CA GLY A 148 -14.46 -1.51 3.53
C GLY A 148 -14.84 -1.96 2.11
N ARG A 149 -13.87 -2.00 1.18
CA ARG A 149 -14.11 -2.30 -0.23
C ARG A 149 -14.13 -3.81 -0.51
N LYS A 150 -14.65 -4.19 -1.70
CA LYS A 150 -14.58 -5.59 -2.17
C LYS A 150 -13.12 -6.01 -2.28
N ALA A 151 -12.78 -7.13 -1.66
CA ALA A 151 -11.40 -7.51 -1.42
C ALA A 151 -11.12 -8.97 -1.73
N LEU A 152 -9.86 -9.27 -2.03
CA LEU A 152 -9.32 -10.63 -2.09
C LEU A 152 -8.79 -11.03 -0.71
N ARG A 153 -8.93 -12.32 -0.37
CA ARG A 153 -8.50 -12.85 0.93
C ARG A 153 -7.62 -14.06 0.70
N PHE A 154 -6.41 -14.00 1.24
CA PHE A 154 -5.46 -15.12 1.28
C PHE A 154 -5.22 -15.45 2.75
N LEU A 155 -6.15 -16.21 3.33
CA LEU A 155 -6.01 -16.72 4.69
C LEU A 155 -5.13 -17.97 4.62
N GLU A 156 -4.30 -18.23 5.64
CA GLU A 156 -3.70 -19.56 5.77
C GLU A 156 -4.82 -20.57 6.04
N ASP A 157 -4.86 -21.65 5.26
CA ASP A 157 -5.61 -22.83 5.62
C ASP A 157 -4.98 -23.40 6.90
N ARG A 158 -5.81 -23.56 7.93
CA ARG A 158 -5.40 -24.14 9.22
C ARG A 158 -5.14 -25.63 9.11
#